data_AF-A0A310SU05-F1
#
_entry.id   AF-A0A310SU05-F1
#
_cell.length_a   1.000
_cell.length_b   1.000
_cell.length_c   1.000
_cell.angle_alpha   90.00
_cell.angle_beta   90.00
_cell.angle_gamma   90.00
#
_symmetry.space_group_name_H-M   'P 1'
#
loop_
_entity.id
_entity.type
_entity.pdbx_description
1 polymer ?
#
loop_
_entity_poly.entity_id
_entity_poly.type
_entity_poly.pdbx_seq_one_letter_code
_entity_poly.pdbx_strand_id
1 'polypeptide(L)'
;MAPKVKKVAKSAGTKKSPTTKETGKSGSPRTALGRLRKIDKSKIKGKRTKHKLKLKGWLATPADWARFNAWVKKNAQPKKIPEPEPIVSVRPSKPLSQLKKRINILSKPKKAPDLSIICEFDFTVPRAALKAIPSKRTILLALPNIRLVDYGRVYYKISPAALTYEASQRIIELSQPRVIIPEECKPPRLSICDKRVLDEERLRKLALAKKLLDCPQQLTKEEIEELFTPQGIRRTALTYKITAWVSFLALPAYKRIKDRKDEKAKTWKKMIIEEGERRASSRMEELSKPRIRKIITIRANPFIVRKGALSASASGRIESLAKPSRPRSPVERRAPREKDKYGRPIFEMPVYGKVLPKTKPYKMGECPEPKKKMIAKKRPIDSIVYEPTFDPCIYPDLAKRQKMERKRAEKLSKTKKSKRKKQKKRLKKSNYYETKKLEDKKEEEEKEEKVEKEKEETDVVIDDDEAQ
;
A
#
# COMPACT_ATOMS: atom_id res chain seq x y z
N MET A 1 75.45 -5.34 3.10
CA MET A 1 75.22 -5.77 4.50
C MET A 1 74.28 -4.76 5.16
N ALA A 2 73.09 -5.20 5.57
CA ALA A 2 72.01 -4.32 6.04
C ALA A 2 72.24 -3.86 7.49
N PRO A 3 72.01 -2.56 7.82
CA PRO A 3 72.13 -2.08 9.19
C PRO A 3 70.92 -2.48 10.06
N LYS A 4 71.24 -2.93 11.28
CA LYS A 4 70.31 -3.38 12.33
C LYS A 4 69.45 -2.23 12.85
N VAL A 5 68.13 -2.36 12.74
CA VAL A 5 67.14 -1.43 13.32
C VAL A 5 66.95 -1.76 14.81
N LYS A 6 67.21 -0.77 15.67
CA LYS A 6 67.01 -0.81 17.14
C LYS A 6 65.52 -0.91 17.49
N LYS A 7 65.19 -1.79 18.44
CA LYS A 7 63.87 -1.91 19.08
C LYS A 7 63.65 -0.74 20.05
N VAL A 8 62.54 -0.02 19.90
CA VAL A 8 62.10 1.03 20.84
C VAL A 8 61.18 0.41 21.89
N ALA A 9 61.47 0.74 23.14
CA ALA A 9 60.85 0.22 24.35
C ALA A 9 59.40 0.70 24.55
N LYS A 10 58.61 -0.17 25.19
CA LYS A 10 57.24 0.08 25.66
C LYS A 10 57.26 1.05 26.84
N SER A 11 56.59 2.20 26.72
CA SER A 11 56.21 3.03 27.86
C SER A 11 54.79 2.68 28.29
N ALA A 12 54.66 2.36 29.58
CA ALA A 12 53.42 2.13 30.29
C ALA A 12 52.89 3.45 30.86
N GLY A 13 51.56 3.58 30.92
CA GLY A 13 50.89 4.46 31.87
C GLY A 13 50.10 5.61 31.26
N THR A 14 48.80 5.40 31.04
CA THR A 14 47.83 6.50 31.09
C THR A 14 46.63 6.11 31.94
N LYS A 15 46.44 6.96 32.94
CA LYS A 15 45.44 6.95 34.01
C LYS A 15 44.00 6.97 33.44
N LYS A 16 43.12 6.19 34.07
CA LYS A 16 41.67 6.20 33.84
C LYS A 16 41.08 7.50 34.40
N SER A 17 40.43 8.30 33.56
CA SER A 17 39.50 9.34 33.97
C SER A 17 38.07 8.79 34.05
N PRO A 18 37.19 9.34 34.92
CA PRO A 18 35.85 8.84 35.14
C PRO A 18 34.90 9.36 34.04
N THR A 19 34.30 8.45 33.29
CA THR A 19 33.27 8.76 32.29
C THR A 19 31.97 9.19 32.97
N THR A 20 31.60 10.45 32.80
CA THR A 20 30.26 10.99 33.05
C THR A 20 29.26 10.35 32.07
N LYS A 21 28.18 9.77 32.63
CA LYS A 21 27.03 9.25 31.90
C LYS A 21 26.20 10.42 31.35
N GLU A 22 26.36 10.77 30.09
CA GLU A 22 25.39 11.61 29.38
C GLU A 22 24.30 10.75 28.72
N THR A 23 23.07 10.96 29.19
CA THR A 23 21.85 10.42 28.60
C THR A 23 21.36 11.31 27.45
N GLY A 24 21.74 10.98 26.21
CA GLY A 24 21.25 11.65 25.00
C GLY A 24 20.21 10.83 24.22
N LYS A 25 18.93 10.87 24.63
CA LYS A 25 17.79 10.43 23.79
C LYS A 25 17.20 11.64 23.06
N SER A 26 17.70 11.96 21.88
CA SER A 26 17.13 12.97 20.97
C SER A 26 16.04 12.35 20.07
N GLY A 27 14.84 12.21 20.62
CA GLY A 27 13.65 11.86 19.86
C GLY A 27 13.09 13.07 19.10
N SER A 28 13.31 13.13 17.79
CA SER A 28 12.73 14.14 16.89
C SER A 28 11.20 13.97 16.74
N PRO A 29 10.37 15.04 16.80
CA PRO A 29 8.95 14.96 16.56
C PRO A 29 8.64 14.99 15.05
N ARG A 30 8.15 13.87 14.51
CA ARG A 30 7.63 13.80 13.14
C ARG A 30 6.30 14.55 13.02
N THR A 31 6.22 15.37 11.97
CA THR A 31 5.02 16.04 11.45
C THR A 31 4.00 15.02 10.93
N ALA A 32 2.73 15.34 11.16
CA ALA A 32 1.60 14.49 10.87
C ALA A 32 0.88 15.01 9.62
N LEU A 33 0.88 14.22 8.54
CA LEU A 33 -0.16 14.24 7.52
C LEU A 33 -0.15 12.92 6.74
N GLY A 34 -1.30 12.24 6.77
CA GLY A 34 -1.72 11.27 5.76
C GLY A 34 -0.95 9.97 5.61
N ARG A 35 -1.08 9.01 6.53
CA ARG A 35 -0.91 7.59 6.17
C ARG A 35 -1.97 6.70 6.82
N LEU A 36 -2.73 6.03 5.94
CA LEU A 36 -3.50 4.83 6.20
C LEU A 36 -2.75 3.92 7.16
N ARG A 37 -3.49 3.37 8.14
CA ARG A 37 -3.00 2.53 9.23
C ARG A 37 -2.25 1.31 8.68
N LYS A 38 -0.95 1.46 8.41
CA LYS A 38 0.01 0.36 8.51
C LYS A 38 0.05 0.04 10.00
N ILE A 39 -0.58 -1.07 10.37
CA ILE A 39 -0.40 -1.67 11.69
C ILE A 39 1.11 -1.88 11.83
N ASP A 40 1.73 -1.13 12.75
CA ASP A 40 3.15 -1.15 13.05
C ASP A 40 3.56 -2.57 13.49
N LYS A 41 3.91 -3.44 12.53
CA LYS A 41 4.57 -4.73 12.80
C LYS A 41 5.91 -4.55 13.54
N SER A 42 6.42 -3.33 13.65
CA SER A 42 7.61 -2.96 14.43
C SER A 42 7.36 -2.89 15.94
N LYS A 43 6.11 -2.72 16.41
CA LYS A 43 5.77 -2.73 17.85
C LYS A 43 5.45 -4.13 18.41
N ILE A 44 5.22 -5.12 17.54
CA ILE A 44 5.06 -6.54 17.92
C ILE A 44 6.41 -7.29 17.89
N LYS A 45 7.50 -6.62 17.49
CA LYS A 45 8.86 -7.06 17.87
C LYS A 45 9.14 -6.64 19.32
N GLY A 46 8.22 -6.98 20.23
CA GLY A 46 8.60 -7.17 21.62
C GLY A 46 9.80 -8.10 21.59
N LYS A 47 10.89 -7.67 22.23
CA LYS A 47 12.10 -8.46 22.36
C LYS A 47 11.67 -9.88 22.71
N ARG A 48 11.82 -10.83 21.78
CA ARG A 48 11.98 -12.23 22.14
C ARG A 48 13.33 -12.30 22.83
N THR A 49 13.41 -11.72 24.02
CA THR A 49 14.33 -12.20 25.04
C THR A 49 14.04 -13.68 25.05
N LYS A 50 14.97 -14.47 24.49
CA LYS A 50 14.99 -15.89 24.71
C LYS A 50 15.08 -16.00 26.23
N HIS A 51 13.94 -16.09 26.92
CA HIS A 51 13.89 -16.57 28.27
C HIS A 51 14.48 -17.96 28.14
N LYS A 52 15.79 -18.07 28.38
CA LYS A 52 16.40 -19.34 28.68
C LYS A 52 15.60 -19.79 29.90
N LEU A 53 14.67 -20.71 29.70
CA LEU A 53 14.02 -21.41 30.81
C LEU A 53 15.19 -21.91 31.65
N LYS A 54 15.38 -21.31 32.83
CA LYS A 54 16.40 -21.74 33.77
C LYS A 54 15.90 -23.08 34.31
N LEU A 55 16.07 -24.15 33.52
CA LEU A 55 15.65 -25.52 33.84
C LEU A 55 16.46 -26.10 35.02
N LYS A 56 17.55 -25.43 35.43
CA LYS A 56 18.25 -25.70 36.69
C LYS A 56 17.32 -25.38 37.86
N GLY A 57 16.53 -26.38 38.27
CA GLY A 57 15.66 -26.34 39.45
C GLY A 57 14.24 -26.88 39.24
N TRP A 58 13.77 -27.05 37.99
CA TRP A 58 12.38 -27.45 37.72
C TRP A 58 12.16 -28.97 37.58
N LEU A 59 13.24 -29.74 37.66
CA LEU A 59 13.30 -31.20 37.48
C LEU A 59 14.21 -31.84 38.54
N ALA A 60 14.15 -31.33 39.77
CA ALA A 60 15.08 -31.75 40.83
C ALA A 60 14.61 -33.03 41.53
N THR A 61 13.29 -33.19 41.72
CA THR A 61 12.72 -34.37 42.39
C THR A 61 12.13 -35.37 41.38
N PRO A 62 12.04 -36.67 41.73
CA PRO A 62 11.36 -37.66 40.89
C PRO A 62 9.90 -37.29 40.60
N ALA A 63 9.23 -36.61 41.53
CA ALA A 63 7.87 -36.11 41.34
C ALA A 63 7.79 -35.00 40.26
N ASP A 64 8.81 -34.14 40.16
CA ASP A 64 8.88 -33.13 39.10
C ASP A 64 9.09 -33.76 37.72
N TRP A 65 9.88 -34.83 37.65
CA TRP A 65 10.01 -35.62 36.41
C TRP A 65 8.70 -36.29 36.03
N ALA A 66 7.93 -36.81 37.00
CA ALA A 66 6.60 -37.34 36.73
C ALA A 66 5.64 -36.25 36.20
N ARG A 67 5.65 -35.06 36.81
CA ARG A 67 4.86 -33.90 36.34
C ARG A 67 5.29 -33.42 34.96
N PHE A 68 6.59 -33.38 34.68
CA PHE A 68 7.11 -33.02 33.37
C PHE A 68 6.77 -34.06 32.32
N ASN A 69 6.91 -35.35 32.61
CA ASN A 69 6.55 -36.43 31.70
C ASN A 69 5.04 -36.43 31.41
N ALA A 70 4.19 -36.15 32.41
CA ALA A 70 2.76 -35.94 32.20
C ALA A 70 2.48 -34.72 31.31
N TRP A 71 3.18 -33.61 31.53
CA TRP A 71 3.08 -32.41 30.70
C TRP A 71 3.56 -32.64 29.26
N VAL A 72 4.66 -33.36 29.08
CA VAL A 72 5.19 -33.76 27.76
C VAL A 72 4.20 -34.69 27.09
N LYS A 73 3.67 -35.71 27.77
CA LYS A 73 2.67 -36.63 27.21
C LYS A 73 1.41 -35.89 26.73
N LYS A 74 0.97 -34.86 27.46
CA LYS A 74 -0.17 -34.00 27.07
C LYS A 74 0.14 -33.07 25.89
N ASN A 75 1.35 -32.52 25.80
CA ASN A 75 1.73 -31.60 24.72
C ASN A 75 2.32 -32.28 23.47
N ALA A 76 2.80 -33.52 23.60
CA ALA A 76 3.27 -34.35 22.50
C ALA A 76 2.11 -34.99 21.73
N GLN A 77 0.91 -35.02 22.32
CA GLN A 77 -0.29 -35.35 21.55
C GLN A 77 -0.45 -34.32 20.42
N PRO A 78 -0.70 -34.76 19.18
CA PRO A 78 -0.97 -33.85 18.08
C PRO A 78 -2.12 -32.94 18.52
N LYS A 79 -1.93 -31.62 18.36
CA LYS A 79 -3.03 -30.68 18.61
C LYS A 79 -4.19 -31.14 17.76
N LYS A 80 -5.31 -31.53 18.39
CA LYS A 80 -6.54 -31.82 17.68
C LYS A 80 -6.78 -30.63 16.77
N ILE A 81 -6.72 -30.87 15.46
CA ILE A 81 -7.15 -29.88 14.49
C ILE A 81 -8.59 -29.61 14.91
N PRO A 82 -8.97 -28.37 15.25
CA PRO A 82 -10.35 -28.09 15.59
C PRO A 82 -11.18 -28.64 14.44
N GLU A 83 -12.09 -29.56 14.76
CA GLU A 83 -13.04 -30.06 13.79
C GLU A 83 -13.61 -28.82 13.09
N PRO A 84 -13.60 -28.79 11.75
CA PRO A 84 -14.06 -27.62 11.02
C PRO A 84 -15.42 -27.29 11.60
N GLU A 85 -15.55 -26.10 12.20
CA GLU A 85 -16.83 -25.62 12.69
C GLU A 85 -17.84 -25.98 11.61
N PRO A 86 -18.93 -26.69 11.95
CA PRO A 86 -19.93 -27.08 10.97
C PRO A 86 -20.18 -25.83 10.15
N ILE A 87 -20.25 -25.97 8.83
CA ILE A 87 -20.53 -24.85 7.94
C ILE A 87 -21.94 -24.41 8.30
N VAL A 88 -22.07 -23.63 9.38
CA VAL A 88 -23.23 -22.86 9.73
C VAL A 88 -23.21 -21.83 8.64
N SER A 89 -23.90 -22.23 7.58
CA SER A 89 -24.39 -21.43 6.49
C SER A 89 -24.62 -20.03 7.01
N VAL A 90 -23.92 -19.09 6.39
CA VAL A 90 -24.11 -17.66 6.59
C VAL A 90 -23.61 -17.18 7.96
N ARG A 91 -22.32 -16.83 8.06
CA ARG A 91 -21.94 -15.74 8.97
C ARG A 91 -22.85 -14.56 8.59
N PRO A 92 -23.80 -14.11 9.44
CA PRO A 92 -24.75 -13.09 9.06
C PRO A 92 -23.96 -11.88 8.59
N SER A 93 -24.10 -11.57 7.30
CA SER A 93 -23.42 -10.42 6.73
C SER A 93 -23.86 -9.21 7.52
N LYS A 94 -22.91 -8.38 7.97
CA LYS A 94 -23.25 -7.14 8.68
C LYS A 94 -24.26 -6.37 7.82
N PRO A 95 -25.40 -5.93 8.39
CA PRO A 95 -26.44 -5.28 7.62
C PRO A 95 -25.86 -4.07 6.89
N LEU A 96 -26.37 -3.81 5.68
CA LEU A 96 -25.90 -2.76 4.78
C LEU A 96 -25.79 -1.38 5.46
N SER A 97 -26.67 -1.11 6.44
CA SER A 97 -26.64 0.09 7.31
C SER A 97 -25.30 0.30 8.02
N GLN A 98 -24.68 -0.76 8.54
CA GLN A 98 -23.37 -0.71 9.19
C GLN A 98 -22.22 -0.53 8.18
N LEU A 99 -22.45 -0.91 6.91
CA LEU A 99 -21.47 -0.79 5.83
C LEU A 99 -21.57 0.54 5.06
N LYS A 100 -22.66 1.32 5.19
CA LYS A 100 -22.85 2.63 4.53
C LYS A 100 -21.62 3.56 4.67
N LYS A 101 -20.99 3.61 5.85
CA LYS A 101 -19.77 4.42 6.07
C LYS A 101 -18.59 3.97 5.22
N ARG A 102 -18.42 2.66 5.04
CA ARG A 102 -17.34 2.08 4.23
C ARG A 102 -17.66 2.22 2.74
N ILE A 103 -18.90 1.99 2.34
CA ILE A 103 -19.37 2.21 0.98
C ILE A 103 -19.11 3.68 0.58
N ASN A 104 -19.47 4.64 1.41
CA ASN A 104 -19.20 6.07 1.18
C ASN A 104 -17.71 6.45 1.18
N ILE A 105 -16.83 5.63 1.76
CA ILE A 105 -15.37 5.84 1.69
C ILE A 105 -14.81 5.24 0.40
N LEU A 106 -15.32 4.09 -0.02
CA LEU A 106 -14.87 3.38 -1.22
C LEU A 106 -15.46 3.98 -2.51
N SER A 107 -16.66 4.54 -2.45
CA SER A 107 -17.33 5.20 -3.57
C SER A 107 -16.76 6.57 -3.88
N LYS A 108 -16.00 7.17 -2.94
CA LYS A 108 -15.26 8.39 -3.24
C LYS A 108 -14.15 8.06 -4.23
N PRO A 109 -14.14 8.63 -5.44
CA PRO A 109 -13.04 8.44 -6.36
C PRO A 109 -11.76 8.87 -5.65
N LYS A 110 -10.74 8.00 -5.69
CA LYS A 110 -9.42 8.39 -5.20
C LYS A 110 -8.99 9.56 -6.06
N LYS A 111 -8.89 10.75 -5.48
CA LYS A 111 -8.23 11.87 -6.14
C LYS A 111 -6.80 11.41 -6.42
N ALA A 112 -6.50 11.15 -7.69
CA ALA A 112 -5.12 11.05 -8.11
C ALA A 112 -4.48 12.39 -7.73
N PRO A 113 -3.36 12.38 -6.99
CA PRO A 113 -2.66 13.63 -6.77
C PRO A 113 -2.29 14.19 -8.15
N ASP A 114 -2.61 15.46 -8.40
CA ASP A 114 -2.24 16.12 -9.64
C ASP A 114 -0.70 16.09 -9.75
N LEU A 115 -0.20 15.29 -10.70
CA LEU A 115 1.23 15.10 -10.89
C LEU A 115 1.91 16.43 -11.28
N SER A 116 1.18 17.36 -11.89
CA SER A 116 1.66 18.71 -12.21
C SER A 116 2.01 19.55 -10.98
N ILE A 117 1.33 19.36 -9.84
CA ILE A 117 1.58 20.11 -8.59
C ILE A 117 2.72 19.46 -7.77
N ILE A 118 3.05 18.20 -8.04
CA ILE A 118 4.15 17.46 -7.38
C ILE A 118 5.43 17.46 -8.24
N CYS A 119 5.37 18.01 -9.47
CA CYS A 119 6.53 18.15 -10.36
C CYS A 119 7.36 19.41 -10.11
N GLU A 120 7.02 20.27 -9.15
CA GLU A 120 8.05 21.01 -8.43
C GLU A 120 8.77 20.00 -7.53
N PHE A 121 9.62 19.18 -8.14
CA PHE A 121 10.72 18.58 -7.41
C PHE A 121 11.53 19.76 -6.89
N ASP A 122 11.27 20.16 -5.65
CA ASP A 122 12.21 20.91 -4.86
C ASP A 122 13.54 20.14 -4.93
N PHE A 123 14.43 20.51 -5.86
CA PHE A 123 15.79 19.98 -5.95
C PHE A 123 16.61 20.31 -4.69
N THR A 124 15.99 20.98 -3.71
CA THR A 124 16.52 21.16 -2.38
C THR A 124 16.64 19.81 -1.68
N VAL A 125 17.81 19.20 -1.86
CA VAL A 125 18.24 18.02 -1.14
C VAL A 125 17.97 18.27 0.35
N PRO A 126 17.19 17.41 1.04
CA PRO A 126 16.81 17.68 2.41
C PRO A 126 18.08 17.84 3.25
N ARG A 127 18.13 18.82 4.17
CA ARG A 127 19.30 19.06 5.04
C ARG A 127 19.77 17.82 5.80
N ALA A 128 18.89 16.84 6.00
CA ALA A 128 19.22 15.54 6.57
C ALA A 128 20.03 14.65 5.61
N ALA A 129 19.76 14.68 4.31
CA ALA A 129 20.55 13.98 3.30
C ALA A 129 21.92 14.64 3.11
N LEU A 130 22.01 15.98 3.16
CA LEU A 130 23.30 16.70 3.16
C LEU A 130 24.19 16.36 4.37
N LYS A 131 23.57 16.02 5.51
CA LYS A 131 24.27 15.62 6.75
C LYS A 131 24.43 14.10 6.90
N ALA A 132 23.88 13.31 5.99
CA ALA A 132 23.93 11.86 6.09
C ALA A 132 25.30 11.37 5.62
N ILE A 133 26.09 10.82 6.55
CA ILE A 133 27.31 10.12 6.20
C ILE A 133 26.91 8.77 5.56
N PRO A 134 27.28 8.51 4.30
CA PRO A 134 26.94 7.24 3.66
C PRO A 134 27.64 6.08 4.38
N SER A 135 26.94 4.95 4.50
CA SER A 135 27.56 3.75 5.07
C SER A 135 28.66 3.23 4.14
N LYS A 136 29.66 2.51 4.66
CA LYS A 136 30.71 1.87 3.84
C LYS A 136 30.14 1.06 2.67
N ARG A 137 29.02 0.36 2.90
CA ARG A 137 28.31 -0.40 1.85
C ARG A 137 27.74 0.51 0.76
N THR A 138 27.16 1.65 1.14
CA THR A 138 26.60 2.61 0.19
C THR A 138 27.69 3.24 -0.66
N ILE A 139 28.85 3.53 -0.07
CA ILE A 139 30.04 4.00 -0.79
C ILE A 139 30.48 2.95 -1.82
N LEU A 140 30.60 1.67 -1.41
CA LEU A 140 30.98 0.58 -2.32
C LEU A 140 29.98 0.35 -3.45
N LEU A 141 28.68 0.54 -3.20
CA LEU A 141 27.64 0.43 -4.24
C LEU A 141 27.59 1.65 -5.16
N ALA A 142 28.04 2.81 -4.68
CA ALA A 142 28.10 4.04 -5.46
C ALA A 142 29.35 4.12 -6.33
N LEU A 143 30.40 3.34 -6.03
CA LEU A 143 31.49 3.16 -6.96
C LEU A 143 30.92 2.56 -8.26
N PRO A 144 31.11 3.22 -9.41
CA PRO A 144 30.73 2.63 -10.67
C PRO A 144 31.39 1.26 -10.76
N ASN A 145 30.63 0.26 -11.21
CA ASN A 145 31.17 -1.07 -11.46
C ASN A 145 32.02 -0.99 -12.73
N ILE A 146 33.15 -0.30 -12.63
CA ILE A 146 34.17 -0.22 -13.67
C ILE A 146 34.73 -1.62 -13.75
N ARG A 147 34.20 -2.40 -14.69
CA ARG A 147 34.89 -3.59 -15.15
C ARG A 147 36.24 -3.07 -15.64
N LEU A 148 37.34 -3.52 -15.02
CA LEU A 148 38.73 -3.19 -15.38
C LEU A 148 39.12 -3.65 -16.80
N VAL A 149 38.15 -3.86 -17.69
CA VAL A 149 38.34 -4.33 -19.05
C VAL A 149 38.75 -3.19 -19.99
N ASP A 150 38.46 -1.93 -19.64
CA ASP A 150 38.52 -0.83 -20.62
C ASP A 150 39.55 0.27 -20.35
N TYR A 151 40.24 0.30 -19.20
CA TYR A 151 41.15 1.42 -18.84
C TYR A 151 42.63 1.05 -18.72
N GLY A 152 43.05 -0.11 -19.24
CA GLY A 152 44.43 -0.60 -19.09
C GLY A 152 45.08 -1.16 -20.34
N ARG A 153 44.36 -1.28 -21.46
CA ARG A 153 45.02 -1.54 -22.74
C ARG A 153 45.51 -0.20 -23.24
N VAL A 154 46.81 0.04 -23.02
CA VAL A 154 47.65 0.96 -23.80
C VAL A 154 47.02 1.12 -25.17
N TYR A 155 46.68 2.36 -25.54
CA TYR A 155 46.24 2.73 -26.89
C TYR A 155 46.99 1.84 -27.87
N TYR A 156 46.28 0.87 -28.45
CA TYR A 156 46.92 -0.01 -29.40
C TYR A 156 47.59 0.89 -30.43
N LYS A 157 48.87 0.64 -30.70
CA LYS A 157 49.47 1.12 -31.93
C LYS A 157 48.52 0.66 -33.02
N ILE A 158 47.69 1.59 -33.52
CA ILE A 158 46.80 1.33 -34.62
C ILE A 158 47.74 0.90 -35.73
N SER A 159 47.55 -0.30 -36.26
CA SER A 159 48.41 -0.78 -37.34
C SER A 159 48.41 0.29 -38.44
N PRO A 160 49.57 0.65 -39.03
CA PRO A 160 49.63 1.67 -40.07
C PRO A 160 48.64 1.38 -41.22
N ALA A 161 48.40 0.09 -41.53
CA ALA A 161 47.38 -0.35 -42.49
C ALA A 161 45.94 0.08 -42.14
N ALA A 162 45.60 0.21 -40.86
CA ALA A 162 44.30 0.69 -40.41
C ALA A 162 44.17 2.21 -40.46
N LEU A 163 45.29 2.95 -40.45
CA LEU A 163 45.32 4.40 -40.68
C LEU A 163 45.14 4.73 -42.17
N THR A 164 45.64 3.87 -43.06
CA THR A 164 45.51 3.99 -44.52
C THR A 164 44.30 3.25 -45.08
N TYR A 165 43.45 2.64 -44.24
CA TYR A 165 42.32 1.85 -44.71
C TYR A 165 41.19 2.74 -45.21
N GLU A 166 40.90 2.65 -46.50
CA GLU A 166 39.68 3.22 -47.07
C GLU A 166 38.49 2.32 -46.76
N ALA A 167 37.50 2.88 -46.05
CA ALA A 167 36.32 2.13 -45.66
C ALA A 167 35.53 1.68 -46.90
N SER A 168 35.24 0.38 -46.99
CA SER A 168 34.36 -0.14 -48.04
C SER A 168 32.99 0.58 -48.02
N GLN A 169 32.33 0.68 -49.17
CA GLN A 169 31.00 1.32 -49.29
C GLN A 169 30.00 0.80 -48.25
N ARG A 170 30.01 -0.51 -47.98
CA ARG A 170 29.16 -1.13 -46.95
C ARG A 170 29.46 -0.63 -45.53
N ILE A 171 30.73 -0.39 -45.19
CA ILE A 171 31.09 0.17 -43.88
C ILE A 171 30.63 1.63 -43.80
N ILE A 172 30.77 2.39 -44.89
CA ILE A 172 30.25 3.75 -44.98
C ILE A 172 28.73 3.75 -44.76
N GLU A 173 27.97 2.89 -45.43
CA GLU A 173 26.52 2.72 -45.24
C GLU A 173 26.16 2.34 -43.79
N LEU A 174 26.91 1.40 -43.19
CA LEU A 174 26.67 0.98 -41.80
C LEU A 174 27.04 2.05 -40.78
N SER A 175 27.99 2.92 -41.11
CA SER A 175 28.42 4.04 -40.27
C SER A 175 27.44 5.20 -40.30
N GLN A 176 26.61 5.31 -41.34
CA GLN A 176 25.56 6.31 -41.38
C GLN A 176 24.55 6.03 -40.25
N PRO A 177 24.16 7.06 -39.47
CA PRO A 177 23.20 6.88 -38.40
C PRO A 177 21.89 6.35 -38.99
N ARG A 178 21.41 5.22 -38.45
CA ARG A 178 20.11 4.67 -38.85
C ARG A 178 19.03 5.68 -38.53
N VAL A 179 18.47 6.33 -39.56
CA VAL A 179 17.29 7.17 -39.42
C VAL A 179 16.13 6.25 -39.05
N ILE A 180 15.75 6.26 -37.77
CA ILE A 180 14.59 5.50 -37.29
C ILE A 180 13.35 6.24 -37.76
N ILE A 181 12.90 5.90 -38.97
CA ILE A 181 11.60 6.35 -39.46
C ILE A 181 10.54 5.59 -38.65
N PRO A 182 9.62 6.28 -37.95
CA PRO A 182 8.52 5.62 -37.24
C PRO A 182 7.76 4.71 -38.21
N GLU A 183 7.30 3.55 -37.74
CA GLU A 183 6.67 2.54 -38.61
C GLU A 183 5.47 3.08 -39.40
N GLU A 184 4.86 4.15 -38.90
CA GLU A 184 3.72 4.84 -39.49
C GLU A 184 4.09 5.65 -40.74
N CYS A 185 5.35 6.06 -40.86
CA CYS A 185 5.87 6.78 -42.02
C CYS A 185 6.64 5.86 -42.98
N LYS A 186 6.73 4.57 -42.68
CA LYS A 186 7.18 3.60 -43.68
C LYS A 186 6.02 3.42 -44.67
N PRO A 187 6.27 3.40 -46.00
CA PRO A 187 5.24 3.04 -46.96
C PRO A 187 4.65 1.70 -46.51
N PRO A 188 3.32 1.53 -46.52
CA PRO A 188 2.69 0.32 -46.03
C PRO A 188 3.35 -0.84 -46.76
N ARG A 189 4.10 -1.66 -46.02
CA ARG A 189 4.55 -2.94 -46.55
C ARG A 189 3.25 -3.64 -46.89
N LEU A 190 3.01 -3.83 -48.20
CA LEU A 190 1.86 -4.53 -48.72
C LEU A 190 1.95 -6.00 -48.26
N SER A 191 1.75 -6.23 -46.96
CA SER A 191 1.56 -7.54 -46.39
C SER A 191 0.23 -8.00 -46.95
N ILE A 192 0.30 -9.09 -47.70
CA ILE A 192 -0.71 -9.74 -48.54
C ILE A 192 -1.83 -10.33 -47.64
N CYS A 193 -2.32 -9.55 -46.68
CA CYS A 193 -3.43 -9.94 -45.82
C CYS A 193 -4.72 -9.64 -46.58
N ASP A 194 -5.30 -10.71 -47.12
CA ASP A 194 -6.63 -10.86 -47.71
C ASP A 194 -7.47 -9.58 -47.86
N LYS A 195 -7.66 -9.21 -49.12
CA LYS A 195 -8.52 -8.13 -49.63
C LYS A 195 -9.93 -8.25 -49.05
N ARG A 196 -10.17 -7.69 -47.87
CA ARG A 196 -11.51 -7.22 -47.54
C ARG A 196 -11.77 -6.04 -48.49
N VAL A 197 -12.89 -6.07 -49.19
CA VAL A 197 -13.38 -4.99 -50.06
C VAL A 197 -13.71 -3.78 -49.19
N LEU A 198 -12.67 -3.13 -48.67
CA LEU A 198 -12.73 -1.85 -48.01
C LEU A 198 -12.46 -0.81 -49.09
N ASP A 199 -13.31 0.21 -49.16
CA ASP A 199 -13.18 1.31 -50.12
C ASP A 199 -11.75 1.85 -50.14
N GLU A 200 -11.03 1.58 -51.23
CA GLU A 200 -9.61 1.93 -51.38
C GLU A 200 -9.40 3.44 -51.24
N GLU A 201 -10.36 4.24 -51.72
CA GLU A 201 -10.36 5.69 -51.58
C GLU A 201 -10.43 6.16 -50.12
N ARG A 202 -11.24 5.48 -49.30
CA ARG A 202 -11.37 5.82 -47.88
C ARG A 202 -10.07 5.50 -47.14
N LEU A 203 -9.44 4.37 -47.46
CA LEU A 203 -8.14 4.00 -46.89
C LEU A 203 -7.05 4.98 -47.33
N ARG A 204 -7.04 5.39 -48.60
CA ARG A 204 -6.12 6.42 -49.11
C ARG A 204 -6.28 7.73 -48.34
N LYS A 205 -7.51 8.24 -48.18
CA LYS A 205 -7.79 9.48 -47.41
C LYS A 205 -7.36 9.37 -45.95
N LEU A 206 -7.58 8.22 -45.30
CA LEU A 206 -7.13 7.98 -43.92
C LEU A 206 -5.61 7.90 -43.82
N ALA A 207 -4.95 7.28 -44.79
CA ALA A 207 -3.49 7.21 -44.85
C ALA A 207 -2.88 8.61 -45.01
N LEU A 208 -3.43 9.45 -45.89
CA LEU A 208 -3.00 10.85 -46.05
C LEU A 208 -3.20 11.67 -44.77
N ALA A 209 -4.36 11.53 -44.12
CA ALA A 209 -4.64 12.22 -42.86
C ALA A 209 -3.69 11.79 -41.74
N LYS A 210 -3.27 10.51 -41.73
CA LYS A 210 -2.30 9.98 -40.77
C LYS A 210 -0.88 10.48 -41.08
N LYS A 211 -0.44 10.41 -42.34
CA LYS A 211 0.86 10.96 -42.77
C LYS A 211 1.02 12.43 -42.36
N LEU A 212 -0.05 13.22 -42.48
CA LEU A 212 -0.05 14.63 -42.08
C LEU A 212 0.25 14.84 -40.58
N LEU A 213 -0.22 13.93 -39.70
CA LEU A 213 0.02 14.02 -38.25
C LEU A 213 1.43 13.54 -37.88
N ASP A 214 1.87 12.43 -38.49
CA ASP A 214 3.07 11.73 -38.05
C ASP A 214 4.33 12.25 -38.78
N CYS A 215 4.22 12.58 -40.07
CA CYS A 215 5.33 13.02 -40.93
C CYS A 215 4.91 14.11 -41.94
N PRO A 216 4.68 15.35 -41.49
CA PRO A 216 4.25 16.46 -42.37
C PRO A 216 5.28 16.80 -43.45
N GLN A 217 6.55 16.48 -43.24
CA GLN A 217 7.65 16.75 -44.18
C GLN A 217 7.64 15.85 -45.43
N GLN A 218 6.97 14.70 -45.36
CA GLN A 218 6.91 13.73 -46.45
C GLN A 218 5.68 13.92 -47.35
N LEU A 219 4.81 14.87 -47.03
CA LEU A 219 3.66 15.19 -47.87
C LEU A 219 4.11 15.92 -49.13
N THR A 220 3.72 15.39 -50.28
CA THR A 220 3.90 16.09 -51.55
C THR A 220 2.99 17.31 -51.62
N LYS A 221 3.35 18.31 -52.44
CA LYS A 221 2.54 19.51 -52.62
C LYS A 221 1.13 19.18 -53.13
N GLU A 222 1.02 18.16 -54.00
CA GLU A 222 -0.25 17.65 -54.51
C GLU A 222 -1.13 17.04 -53.40
N GLU A 223 -0.54 16.21 -52.51
CA GLU A 223 -1.27 15.66 -51.35
C GLU A 223 -1.73 16.77 -50.39
N ILE A 224 -0.95 17.86 -50.25
CA ILE A 224 -1.33 19.03 -49.44
C ILE A 224 -2.51 19.77 -50.09
N GLU A 225 -2.46 19.99 -51.40
CA GLU A 225 -3.55 20.61 -52.16
C GLU A 225 -4.83 19.75 -52.15
N GLU A 226 -4.71 18.43 -52.13
CA GLU A 226 -5.85 17.51 -51.98
C GLU A 226 -6.50 17.63 -50.58
N LEU A 227 -5.69 17.74 -49.52
CA LEU A 227 -6.16 17.81 -48.13
C LEU A 227 -6.68 19.19 -47.72
N PHE A 228 -6.08 20.26 -48.23
CA PHE A 228 -6.33 21.64 -47.80
C PHE A 228 -6.84 22.52 -48.93
N THR A 229 -7.57 23.58 -48.56
CA THR A 229 -7.82 24.71 -49.45
C THR A 229 -6.59 25.61 -49.49
N PRO A 230 -6.47 26.53 -50.47
CA PRO A 230 -5.40 27.53 -50.50
C PRO A 230 -5.30 28.37 -49.21
N GLN A 231 -6.40 28.47 -48.45
CA GLN A 231 -6.47 29.18 -47.16
C GLN A 231 -5.98 28.32 -45.97
N GLY A 232 -5.54 27.09 -46.20
CA GLY A 232 -5.09 26.16 -45.15
C GLY A 232 -6.24 25.47 -44.38
N ILE A 233 -7.48 25.53 -44.86
CA ILE A 233 -8.62 24.85 -44.25
C ILE A 233 -8.73 23.44 -44.83
N ARG A 234 -8.90 22.40 -44.00
CA ARG A 234 -9.07 21.03 -44.51
C ARG A 234 -10.34 20.92 -45.36
N ARG A 235 -10.24 20.42 -46.59
CA ARG A 235 -11.41 20.26 -47.49
C ARG A 235 -12.48 19.37 -46.88
N THR A 236 -12.07 18.34 -46.12
CA THR A 236 -12.99 17.46 -45.39
C THR A 236 -13.85 18.20 -44.37
N ALA A 237 -13.32 19.27 -43.76
CA ALA A 237 -14.05 20.07 -42.79
C ALA A 237 -15.16 20.90 -43.46
N LEU A 238 -14.94 21.36 -44.69
CA LEU A 238 -15.95 22.08 -45.49
C LEU A 238 -17.10 21.17 -45.92
N THR A 239 -16.79 19.91 -46.26
CA THR A 239 -17.79 18.90 -46.63
C THR A 239 -18.48 18.24 -45.44
N TYR A 240 -17.99 18.47 -44.22
CA TYR A 240 -18.49 17.77 -43.04
C TYR A 240 -19.88 18.28 -42.65
N LYS A 241 -20.92 17.49 -42.92
CA LYS A 241 -22.24 17.72 -42.36
C LYS A 241 -22.18 17.44 -40.86
N ILE A 242 -22.56 18.41 -40.04
CA ILE A 242 -22.62 18.26 -38.59
C ILE A 242 -23.55 17.08 -38.28
N THR A 243 -22.98 15.99 -37.76
CA THR A 243 -23.77 14.83 -37.35
C THR A 243 -24.68 15.21 -36.18
N ALA A 244 -25.82 14.52 -36.04
CA ALA A 244 -26.73 14.72 -34.91
C ALA A 244 -26.04 14.58 -33.54
N TRP A 245 -24.96 13.79 -33.47
CA TRP A 245 -24.17 13.66 -32.26
C TRP A 245 -23.25 14.86 -32.00
N VAL A 246 -22.62 15.43 -33.04
CA VAL A 246 -21.79 16.62 -32.86
C VAL A 246 -22.66 17.84 -32.53
N SER A 247 -23.87 17.94 -33.12
CA SER A 247 -24.82 18.98 -32.72
C SER A 247 -25.27 18.82 -31.26
N PHE A 248 -25.45 17.59 -30.79
CA PHE A 248 -25.69 17.31 -29.38
C PHE A 248 -24.52 17.70 -28.47
N LEU A 249 -23.28 17.34 -28.84
CA LEU A 249 -22.09 17.67 -28.06
C LEU A 249 -21.83 19.18 -27.98
N ALA A 250 -22.29 19.94 -28.98
CA ALA A 250 -22.25 21.40 -28.95
C ALA A 250 -23.24 22.01 -27.94
N LEU A 251 -24.18 21.24 -27.39
CA LEU A 251 -25.11 21.72 -26.37
C LEU A 251 -24.37 22.04 -25.05
N PRO A 252 -24.74 23.13 -24.35
CA PRO A 252 -24.17 23.42 -23.04
C PRO A 252 -24.42 22.29 -22.04
N ALA A 253 -23.43 22.02 -21.19
CA ALA A 253 -23.57 20.99 -20.16
C ALA A 253 -24.82 21.22 -19.27
N TYR A 254 -25.57 20.14 -18.99
CA TYR A 254 -26.84 20.21 -18.26
C TYR A 254 -26.76 21.02 -16.96
N LYS A 255 -25.65 20.91 -16.22
CA LYS A 255 -25.41 21.66 -14.97
C LYS A 255 -25.50 23.17 -15.14
N ARG A 256 -25.09 23.72 -16.29
CA ARG A 256 -25.12 25.17 -16.57
C ARG A 256 -26.51 25.66 -16.96
N ILE A 257 -27.32 24.78 -17.56
CA ILE A 257 -28.67 25.13 -18.03
C ILE A 257 -29.76 24.74 -17.04
N LYS A 258 -29.45 23.92 -16.03
CA LYS A 258 -30.42 23.38 -15.06
C LYS A 258 -31.33 24.45 -14.47
N ASP A 259 -30.77 25.58 -14.06
CA ASP A 259 -31.50 26.64 -13.34
C ASP A 259 -32.11 27.69 -14.28
N ARG A 260 -31.71 27.71 -15.56
CA ARG A 260 -32.24 28.65 -16.58
C ARG A 260 -33.66 28.25 -16.99
N LYS A 261 -34.55 29.25 -17.11
CA LYS A 261 -35.97 29.05 -17.49
C LYS A 261 -36.30 29.44 -18.94
N ASP A 262 -35.32 29.95 -19.68
CA ASP A 262 -35.45 30.36 -21.08
C ASP A 262 -36.00 29.23 -21.97
N GLU A 263 -36.76 29.57 -23.01
CA GLU A 263 -37.31 28.57 -23.95
C GLU A 263 -36.21 27.73 -24.62
N LYS A 264 -35.11 28.38 -25.02
CA LYS A 264 -33.90 27.69 -25.54
C LYS A 264 -33.31 26.72 -24.51
N ALA A 265 -33.30 27.08 -23.22
CA ALA A 265 -32.84 26.19 -22.17
C ALA A 265 -33.80 25.01 -21.98
N LYS A 266 -35.12 25.21 -22.13
CA LYS A 266 -36.11 24.13 -22.09
C LYS A 266 -35.92 23.14 -23.25
N THR A 267 -35.68 23.62 -24.48
CA THR A 267 -35.44 22.73 -25.64
C THR A 267 -34.14 21.93 -25.48
N TRP A 268 -33.05 22.57 -25.03
CA TRP A 268 -31.80 21.87 -24.74
C TRP A 268 -31.93 20.84 -23.63
N LYS A 269 -32.66 21.15 -22.55
CA LYS A 269 -32.94 20.18 -21.47
C LYS A 269 -33.68 18.97 -22.01
N LYS A 270 -34.72 19.17 -22.83
CA LYS A 270 -35.49 18.10 -23.46
C LYS A 270 -34.58 17.22 -24.33
N MET A 271 -33.79 17.80 -25.22
CA MET A 271 -32.85 17.05 -26.07
C MET A 271 -31.81 16.26 -25.25
N ILE A 272 -31.27 16.84 -24.17
CA ILE A 272 -30.30 16.15 -23.29
C ILE A 272 -30.91 14.96 -22.58
N ILE A 273 -32.14 15.08 -22.10
CA ILE A 273 -32.86 13.99 -21.43
C ILE A 273 -33.19 12.88 -22.45
N GLU A 274 -33.79 13.24 -23.57
CA GLU A 274 -34.20 12.29 -24.61
C GLU A 274 -33.01 11.52 -25.19
N GLU A 275 -31.92 12.20 -25.55
CA GLU A 275 -30.71 11.53 -26.03
C GLU A 275 -30.03 10.72 -24.91
N GLY A 276 -30.11 11.18 -23.66
CA GLY A 276 -29.64 10.45 -22.49
C GLY A 276 -30.40 9.13 -22.27
N GLU A 277 -31.71 9.13 -22.52
CA GLU A 277 -32.59 7.95 -22.47
C GLU A 277 -32.32 7.03 -23.66
N ARG A 278 -32.27 7.55 -24.88
CA ARG A 278 -31.89 6.77 -26.09
C ARG A 278 -30.52 6.10 -25.94
N ARG A 279 -29.58 6.77 -25.26
CA ARG A 279 -28.21 6.28 -24.99
C ARG A 279 -28.03 5.55 -23.69
N ALA A 280 -29.06 5.44 -22.85
CA ALA A 280 -29.08 4.46 -21.79
C ALA A 280 -29.11 3.09 -22.48
N SER A 281 -27.94 2.70 -23.00
CA SER A 281 -27.76 1.55 -23.88
C SER A 281 -28.29 0.31 -23.20
N SER A 282 -28.63 -0.71 -23.98
CA SER A 282 -28.79 -2.08 -23.48
C SER A 282 -27.67 -2.45 -22.49
N ARG A 283 -26.45 -1.94 -22.68
CA ARG A 283 -25.33 -2.09 -21.75
C ARG A 283 -25.52 -1.37 -20.40
N MET A 284 -26.12 -0.18 -20.35
CA MET A 284 -26.50 0.48 -19.10
C MET A 284 -27.59 -0.30 -18.36
N GLU A 285 -28.54 -0.89 -19.09
CA GLU A 285 -29.53 -1.82 -18.54
C GLU A 285 -28.90 -3.14 -18.07
N GLU A 286 -27.92 -3.68 -18.81
CA GLU A 286 -27.14 -4.86 -18.39
C GLU A 286 -26.28 -4.57 -17.16
N LEU A 287 -25.73 -3.36 -17.06
CA LEU A 287 -24.94 -2.92 -15.92
C LEU A 287 -25.82 -2.58 -14.70
N SER A 288 -27.09 -2.19 -14.92
CA SER A 288 -28.06 -1.97 -13.84
C SER A 288 -28.60 -3.29 -13.29
N LYS A 289 -28.66 -4.35 -14.12
CA LYS A 289 -28.93 -5.71 -13.63
C LYS A 289 -27.83 -6.14 -12.64
N PRO A 290 -28.20 -6.66 -11.45
CA PRO A 290 -27.21 -7.13 -10.49
C PRO A 290 -26.40 -8.29 -11.10
N ARG A 291 -25.09 -8.10 -11.23
CA ARG A 291 -24.20 -9.13 -11.77
C ARG A 291 -24.08 -10.30 -10.78
N ILE A 292 -24.97 -11.28 -10.88
CA ILE A 292 -24.93 -12.54 -10.14
C ILE A 292 -23.68 -13.30 -10.62
N ARG A 293 -22.59 -13.18 -9.87
CA ARG A 293 -21.37 -13.94 -10.15
C ARG A 293 -21.62 -15.38 -9.70
N LYS A 294 -21.89 -16.29 -10.65
CA LYS A 294 -21.80 -17.73 -10.40
C LYS A 294 -20.38 -18.00 -9.87
N ILE A 295 -20.27 -18.48 -8.63
CA ILE A 295 -18.97 -18.78 -8.01
C ILE A 295 -18.45 -20.07 -8.63
N ILE A 296 -17.80 -19.95 -9.80
CA ILE A 296 -17.21 -21.09 -10.53
C ILE A 296 -16.12 -21.79 -9.69
N THR A 297 -15.57 -21.09 -8.68
CA THR A 297 -14.46 -21.57 -7.87
C THR A 297 -14.86 -22.53 -6.74
N ILE A 298 -16.13 -22.60 -6.37
CA ILE A 298 -16.58 -23.62 -5.42
C ILE A 298 -16.79 -24.90 -6.23
N ARG A 299 -15.72 -25.69 -6.36
CA ARG A 299 -15.86 -27.08 -6.80
C ARG A 299 -16.75 -27.78 -5.78
N ALA A 300 -17.70 -28.58 -6.24
CA ALA A 300 -18.57 -29.37 -5.36
C ALA A 300 -17.77 -30.19 -4.33
N ASN A 301 -16.59 -30.68 -4.74
CA ASN A 301 -15.66 -31.40 -3.88
C ASN A 301 -14.31 -30.68 -3.81
N PRO A 302 -13.93 -30.09 -2.67
CA PRO A 302 -12.68 -29.33 -2.53
C PRO A 302 -11.41 -30.21 -2.60
N PHE A 303 -11.54 -31.53 -2.44
CA PHE A 303 -10.44 -32.49 -2.41
C PHE A 303 -10.20 -33.22 -3.73
N ILE A 304 -11.03 -32.99 -4.76
CA ILE A 304 -10.79 -33.60 -6.08
C ILE A 304 -9.63 -32.85 -6.76
N VAL A 305 -8.46 -33.47 -6.69
CA VAL A 305 -7.28 -33.10 -7.47
C VAL A 305 -7.53 -33.48 -8.93
N ARG A 306 -7.13 -32.63 -9.88
CA ARG A 306 -7.24 -32.95 -11.32
C ARG A 306 -6.35 -34.16 -11.62
N LYS A 307 -6.79 -35.12 -12.44
CA LYS A 307 -5.99 -36.31 -12.81
C LYS A 307 -4.60 -35.96 -13.37
N GLY A 308 -4.50 -34.87 -14.15
CA GLY A 308 -3.22 -34.35 -14.65
C GLY A 308 -2.27 -33.84 -13.55
N ALA A 309 -2.79 -33.40 -12.41
CA ALA A 309 -1.96 -33.00 -11.27
C ALA A 309 -1.50 -34.19 -10.42
N LEU A 310 -2.21 -35.32 -10.45
CA LEU A 310 -1.77 -36.57 -9.80
C LEU A 310 -0.66 -37.26 -10.60
N SER A 311 -0.65 -37.09 -11.92
CA SER A 311 0.35 -37.66 -12.84
C SER A 311 1.52 -36.72 -13.14
N ALA A 312 1.45 -35.46 -12.71
CA ALA A 312 2.52 -34.49 -12.94
C ALA A 312 3.75 -34.84 -12.07
N SER A 313 4.86 -35.18 -12.72
CA SER A 313 6.15 -35.27 -12.05
C SER A 313 6.62 -33.87 -11.62
N ALA A 314 7.31 -33.79 -10.48
CA ALA A 314 7.89 -32.54 -10.02
C ALA A 314 8.96 -32.06 -11.01
N SER A 315 9.03 -30.75 -11.26
CA SER A 315 10.13 -30.23 -12.08
C SER A 315 11.46 -30.37 -11.33
N GLY A 316 12.56 -30.57 -12.06
CA GLY A 316 13.90 -30.77 -11.45
C GLY A 316 14.32 -29.66 -10.49
N ARG A 317 13.82 -28.43 -10.69
CA ARG A 317 14.02 -27.33 -9.74
C ARG A 317 13.29 -27.58 -8.41
N ILE A 318 12.05 -28.06 -8.44
CA ILE A 318 11.29 -28.39 -7.23
C ILE A 318 11.97 -29.56 -6.50
N GLU A 319 12.44 -30.56 -7.24
CA GLU A 319 13.21 -31.67 -6.66
C GLU A 319 14.50 -31.18 -5.99
N SER A 320 15.20 -30.23 -6.61
CA SER A 320 16.41 -29.63 -6.02
C SER A 320 16.11 -28.82 -4.74
N LEU A 321 14.97 -28.14 -4.68
CA LEU A 321 14.51 -27.40 -3.50
C LEU A 321 13.98 -28.32 -2.40
N ALA A 322 13.42 -29.48 -2.77
CA ALA A 322 12.95 -30.50 -1.85
C ALA A 322 14.12 -31.24 -1.17
N LYS A 323 15.29 -31.33 -1.83
CA LYS A 323 16.51 -31.83 -1.20
C LYS A 323 16.91 -30.89 -0.04
N PRO A 324 17.15 -31.40 1.17
CA PRO A 324 17.56 -30.57 2.29
C PRO A 324 18.91 -29.90 1.98
N SER A 325 19.02 -28.60 2.26
CA SER A 325 20.23 -27.80 2.00
C SER A 325 21.51 -28.37 2.65
N ARG A 326 21.37 -29.21 3.67
CA ARG A 326 22.46 -29.99 4.28
C ARG A 326 21.94 -31.40 4.49
N PRO A 327 22.25 -32.37 3.59
CA PRO A 327 21.97 -33.75 3.89
C PRO A 327 22.71 -34.07 5.18
N ARG A 328 21.97 -34.45 6.23
CA ARG A 328 22.61 -34.98 7.43
C ARG A 328 23.34 -36.23 6.98
N SER A 329 24.58 -36.44 7.44
CA SER A 329 25.24 -37.73 7.28
C SER A 329 24.25 -38.82 7.71
N PRO A 330 24.16 -39.95 6.99
CA PRO A 330 23.35 -41.08 7.44
C PRO A 330 23.67 -41.31 8.90
N VAL A 331 22.74 -40.95 9.79
CA VAL A 331 22.93 -41.21 11.21
C VAL A 331 22.74 -42.70 11.29
N GLU A 332 23.85 -43.42 11.46
CA GLU A 332 23.83 -44.85 11.76
C GLU A 332 22.85 -45.03 12.90
N ARG A 333 21.68 -45.57 12.57
CA ARG A 333 20.69 -45.87 13.58
C ARG A 333 21.35 -46.96 14.41
N ARG A 334 21.56 -46.68 15.70
CA ARG A 334 21.95 -47.73 16.65
C ARG A 334 21.05 -48.93 16.40
N ALA A 335 21.62 -50.12 16.38
CA ALA A 335 20.86 -51.35 16.21
C ALA A 335 19.63 -51.32 17.13
N PRO A 336 18.46 -51.81 16.67
CA PRO A 336 17.28 -51.89 17.52
C PRO A 336 17.66 -52.53 18.84
N ARG A 337 17.33 -51.86 19.96
CA ARG A 337 17.63 -52.40 21.28
C ARG A 337 16.98 -53.77 21.42
N GLU A 338 17.67 -54.68 22.11
CA GLU A 338 17.11 -55.97 22.46
C GLU A 338 15.77 -55.78 23.16
N LYS A 339 14.80 -56.61 22.77
CA LYS A 339 13.44 -56.58 23.30
C LYS A 339 13.28 -57.72 24.31
N ASP A 340 12.62 -57.43 25.41
CA ASP A 340 12.15 -58.45 26.35
C ASP A 340 11.17 -59.42 25.69
N LYS A 341 10.83 -60.52 26.38
CA LYS A 341 9.80 -61.51 25.99
C LYS A 341 8.44 -60.89 25.60
N TYR A 342 8.16 -59.65 26.02
CA TYR A 342 6.94 -58.89 25.72
C TYR A 342 7.11 -57.80 24.65
N GLY A 343 8.22 -57.81 23.89
CA GLY A 343 8.47 -56.86 22.80
C GLY A 343 8.88 -55.44 23.24
N ARG A 344 9.20 -55.23 24.53
CA ARG A 344 9.59 -53.93 25.10
C ARG A 344 11.12 -53.77 25.06
N PRO A 345 11.67 -52.58 24.72
CA PRO A 345 13.12 -52.36 24.74
C PRO A 345 13.69 -52.47 26.16
N ILE A 346 14.76 -53.24 26.34
CA ILE A 346 15.48 -53.35 27.61
C ILE A 346 16.22 -52.02 27.88
N PHE A 347 16.04 -51.45 29.06
CA PHE A 347 16.78 -50.28 29.52
C PHE A 347 17.70 -50.70 30.67
N GLU A 348 19.01 -50.63 30.48
CA GLU A 348 19.97 -50.75 31.59
C GLU A 348 19.68 -49.64 32.61
N MET A 349 19.29 -50.02 33.82
CA MET A 349 19.14 -49.09 34.93
C MET A 349 20.54 -48.57 35.32
N PRO A 350 20.81 -47.26 35.24
CA PRO A 350 22.08 -46.75 35.70
C PRO A 350 22.19 -46.94 37.22
N VAL A 351 23.38 -47.31 37.69
CA VAL A 351 23.69 -47.54 39.10
C VAL A 351 23.61 -46.19 39.85
N TYR A 352 22.44 -45.87 40.41
CA TYR A 352 22.21 -44.62 41.14
C TYR A 352 22.76 -44.71 42.56
N GLY A 353 23.97 -44.19 42.79
CA GLY A 353 24.59 -44.08 44.12
C GLY A 353 25.24 -42.73 44.44
N LYS A 354 25.19 -41.74 43.53
CA LYS A 354 25.82 -40.42 43.79
C LYS A 354 24.82 -39.45 44.40
N VAL A 355 24.91 -39.29 45.73
CA VAL A 355 24.14 -38.31 46.52
C VAL A 355 24.38 -36.90 45.99
N LEU A 356 23.31 -36.20 45.58
CA LEU A 356 23.39 -34.82 45.08
C LEU A 356 23.64 -33.84 46.25
N PRO A 357 24.54 -32.85 46.09
CA PRO A 357 24.83 -31.88 47.16
C PRO A 357 23.61 -30.99 47.47
N LYS A 358 23.36 -30.73 48.76
CA LYS A 358 22.20 -29.96 49.25
C LYS A 358 22.29 -28.48 48.81
N THR A 359 21.27 -28.00 48.12
CA THR A 359 21.17 -26.59 47.67
C THR A 359 20.45 -25.70 48.69
N LYS A 360 20.90 -24.45 48.84
CA LYS A 360 20.27 -23.45 49.74
C LYS A 360 18.87 -23.04 49.26
N PRO A 361 17.90 -22.82 50.18
CA PRO A 361 16.51 -22.46 49.83
C PRO A 361 16.40 -21.04 49.26
N TYR A 362 15.46 -20.85 48.33
CA TYR A 362 15.23 -19.61 47.58
C TYR A 362 14.32 -18.63 48.36
N LYS A 363 14.65 -17.33 48.39
CA LYS A 363 13.79 -16.29 49.00
C LYS A 363 12.73 -15.80 48.00
N MET A 364 11.45 -15.92 48.37
CA MET A 364 10.31 -15.41 47.61
C MET A 364 10.30 -13.87 47.67
N GLY A 365 10.34 -13.20 46.51
CA GLY A 365 10.29 -11.73 46.44
C GLY A 365 8.85 -11.22 46.36
N GLU A 366 8.53 -10.17 47.11
CA GLU A 366 7.23 -9.50 47.15
C GLU A 366 6.89 -8.81 45.81
N CYS A 367 5.62 -8.89 45.41
CA CYS A 367 5.09 -8.31 44.18
C CYS A 367 4.97 -6.77 44.31
N PRO A 368 5.54 -5.96 43.40
CA PRO A 368 5.50 -4.50 43.53
C PRO A 368 4.10 -3.94 43.28
N GLU A 369 3.57 -3.20 44.25
CA GLU A 369 2.27 -2.52 44.15
C GLU A 369 2.28 -1.35 43.14
N PRO A 370 1.15 -1.08 42.45
CA PRO A 370 1.06 -0.06 41.42
C PRO A 370 1.03 1.36 42.02
N LYS A 371 2.18 2.03 42.09
CA LYS A 371 2.27 3.45 42.49
C LYS A 371 1.50 4.38 41.54
N LYS A 372 0.48 5.09 42.04
CA LYS A 372 -0.25 6.15 41.32
C LYS A 372 0.72 7.27 40.94
N LYS A 373 0.89 7.54 39.64
CA LYS A 373 1.77 8.62 39.16
C LYS A 373 1.10 9.98 39.42
N MET A 374 1.69 10.79 40.29
CA MET A 374 1.26 12.17 40.51
C MET A 374 1.34 12.95 39.19
N ILE A 375 0.23 13.59 38.80
CA ILE A 375 0.14 14.36 37.56
C ILE A 375 0.86 15.69 37.78
N ALA A 376 2.08 15.82 37.24
CA ALA A 376 2.82 17.07 37.29
C ALA A 376 2.06 18.19 36.54
N LYS A 377 1.72 19.28 37.25
CA LYS A 377 1.13 20.49 36.65
C LYS A 377 2.11 21.06 35.60
N LYS A 378 1.62 21.38 34.41
CA LYS A 378 2.46 21.92 33.33
C LYS A 378 2.86 23.35 33.68
N ARG A 379 4.14 23.69 33.58
CA ARG A 379 4.62 25.07 33.77
C ARG A 379 3.95 26.04 32.76
N PRO A 380 3.70 27.30 33.14
CA PRO A 380 3.21 28.34 32.22
C PRO A 380 4.16 28.55 31.02
N ILE A 381 3.66 29.24 29.98
CA ILE A 381 4.45 29.57 28.78
C ILE A 381 5.24 30.84 29.08
N ASP A 382 6.53 30.83 28.82
CA ASP A 382 7.39 31.99 29.05
C ASP A 382 7.07 33.12 28.03
N SER A 383 7.15 34.38 28.45
CA SER A 383 6.82 35.56 27.63
C SER A 383 7.68 35.70 26.37
N ILE A 384 8.90 35.17 26.40
CA ILE A 384 9.89 35.16 25.28
C ILE A 384 9.31 34.66 23.95
N VAL A 385 8.22 33.88 24.00
CA VAL A 385 7.49 33.39 22.82
C VAL A 385 6.97 34.53 21.94
N TYR A 386 6.55 35.63 22.56
CA TYR A 386 5.88 36.76 21.91
C TYR A 386 6.86 37.88 21.52
N GLU A 387 8.08 37.86 22.05
CA GLU A 387 9.14 38.78 21.67
C GLU A 387 9.59 38.55 20.21
N PRO A 388 10.18 39.57 19.55
CA PRO A 388 10.80 39.42 18.22
C PRO A 388 11.89 38.33 18.23
N THR A 389 12.18 37.79 17.04
CA THR A 389 13.08 36.63 16.93
C THR A 389 14.51 37.03 17.23
N PHE A 390 15.13 36.43 18.25
CA PHE A 390 16.55 36.66 18.56
C PHE A 390 17.45 36.10 17.46
N ASP A 391 18.45 36.88 17.04
CA ASP A 391 19.44 36.44 16.05
C ASP A 391 20.30 35.31 16.64
N PRO A 392 20.34 34.11 16.01
CA PRO A 392 21.15 33.00 16.47
C PRO A 392 22.66 33.27 16.45
N CYS A 393 23.15 34.25 15.69
CA CYS A 393 24.57 34.61 15.63
C CYS A 393 24.98 35.49 16.82
N ILE A 394 24.09 36.39 17.25
CA ILE A 394 24.36 37.34 18.33
C ILE A 394 24.00 36.73 19.69
N TYR A 395 22.85 36.05 19.80
CA TYR A 395 22.35 35.46 21.05
C TYR A 395 21.90 34.00 20.85
N PRO A 396 22.84 33.05 20.69
CA PRO A 396 22.52 31.66 20.34
C PRO A 396 21.64 30.95 21.38
N ASP A 397 21.78 31.27 22.66
CA ASP A 397 21.05 30.60 23.74
C ASP A 397 19.63 31.14 23.93
N LEU A 398 19.43 32.46 23.79
CA LEU A 398 18.08 33.06 23.78
C LEU A 398 17.30 32.59 22.55
N ALA A 399 17.93 32.55 21.37
CA ALA A 399 17.32 32.01 20.16
C ALA A 399 16.90 30.53 20.32
N LYS A 400 17.73 29.70 20.98
CA LYS A 400 17.38 28.30 21.30
C LYS A 400 16.20 28.22 22.28
N ARG A 401 16.21 28.99 23.37
CA ARG A 401 15.12 29.03 24.35
C ARG A 401 13.80 29.48 23.72
N GLN A 402 13.83 30.59 22.98
CA GLN A 402 12.67 31.12 22.25
C GLN A 402 12.10 30.10 21.26
N LYS A 403 12.95 29.40 20.50
CA LYS A 403 12.53 28.34 19.58
C LYS A 403 11.88 27.15 20.29
N MET A 404 12.39 26.77 21.46
CA MET A 404 11.83 25.66 22.25
C MET A 404 10.46 26.04 22.84
N GLU A 405 10.34 27.25 23.37
CA GLU A 405 9.08 27.74 23.95
C GLU A 405 8.03 28.03 22.87
N ARG A 406 8.38 28.59 21.70
CA ARG A 406 7.46 28.70 20.55
C ARG A 406 6.92 27.34 20.10
N LYS A 407 7.79 26.32 20.01
CA LYS A 407 7.36 24.94 19.72
C LYS A 407 6.44 24.36 20.79
N ARG A 408 6.67 24.71 22.06
CA ARG A 408 5.83 24.27 23.18
C ARG A 408 4.46 24.95 23.15
N ALA A 409 4.43 26.26 22.92
CA ALA A 409 3.22 27.05 22.75
C ALA A 409 2.38 26.53 21.57
N GLU A 410 3.00 26.20 20.44
CA GLU A 410 2.32 25.62 19.28
C GLU A 410 1.70 24.24 19.58
N LYS A 411 2.39 23.38 20.34
CA LYS A 411 1.82 22.09 20.79
C LYS A 411 0.64 22.31 21.74
N LEU A 412 0.74 23.26 22.65
CA LEU A 412 -0.37 23.60 23.56
C LEU A 412 -1.55 24.19 22.79
N SER A 413 -1.34 25.03 21.77
CA SER A 413 -2.41 25.58 20.94
C SER A 413 -3.08 24.51 20.07
N LYS A 414 -2.31 23.59 19.45
CA LYS A 414 -2.86 22.45 18.69
C LYS A 414 -3.70 21.52 19.55
N THR A 415 -3.24 21.22 20.77
CA THR A 415 -4.01 20.39 21.70
C THR A 415 -5.29 21.09 22.18
N LYS A 416 -5.24 22.40 22.47
CA LYS A 416 -6.44 23.22 22.75
C LYS A 416 -7.42 23.24 21.57
N LYS A 417 -6.95 23.46 20.32
CA LYS A 417 -7.78 23.42 19.09
C LYS A 417 -8.42 22.03 18.89
N SER A 418 -7.68 20.95 19.11
CA SER A 418 -8.21 19.58 19.03
C SER A 418 -9.29 19.32 20.08
N LYS A 419 -9.08 19.76 21.34
CA LYS A 419 -10.08 19.68 22.40
C LYS A 419 -11.34 20.48 22.06
N ARG A 420 -11.22 21.74 21.62
CA ARG A 420 -12.34 22.57 21.14
C ARG A 420 -13.09 21.90 19.99
N LYS A 421 -12.40 21.32 19.01
CA LYS A 421 -13.04 20.60 17.89
C LYS A 421 -13.78 19.35 18.36
N LYS A 422 -13.24 18.61 19.34
CA LYS A 422 -13.93 17.47 19.97
C LYS A 422 -15.17 17.93 20.75
N GLN A 423 -15.09 19.01 21.52
CA GLN A 423 -16.24 19.59 22.22
C GLN A 423 -17.32 20.07 21.25
N LYS A 424 -16.98 20.86 20.22
CA LYS A 424 -17.93 21.25 19.16
C LYS A 424 -18.58 20.04 18.50
N LYS A 425 -17.84 18.95 18.29
CA LYS A 425 -18.39 17.72 17.71
C LYS A 425 -19.31 16.97 18.68
N ARG A 426 -19.07 17.04 20.00
CA ARG A 426 -19.98 16.51 21.02
C ARG A 426 -21.25 17.34 21.11
N LEU A 427 -21.15 18.67 21.12
CA LEU A 427 -22.30 19.58 21.10
C LEU A 427 -23.16 19.42 19.84
N LYS A 428 -22.54 19.35 18.65
CA LYS A 428 -23.30 19.04 17.42
C LYS A 428 -23.97 17.67 17.46
N LYS A 429 -23.36 16.71 18.16
CA LYS A 429 -23.95 15.38 18.31
C LYS A 429 -25.13 15.43 19.29
N SER A 430 -25.02 16.11 20.43
CA SER A 430 -26.14 16.27 21.38
C SER A 430 -27.31 17.00 20.72
N ASN A 431 -27.07 18.14 20.07
CA ASN A 431 -28.13 18.90 19.41
C ASN A 431 -28.84 18.06 18.32
N TYR A 432 -28.11 17.22 17.59
CA TYR A 432 -28.73 16.32 16.60
C TYR A 432 -29.65 15.26 17.23
N TYR A 433 -29.30 14.72 18.41
CA TYR A 433 -30.20 13.79 19.11
C TYR A 433 -31.40 14.52 19.70
N GLU A 434 -31.22 15.76 20.13
CA GLU A 434 -32.27 16.61 20.70
C GLU A 434 -33.28 17.04 19.62
N THR A 435 -32.83 17.46 18.44
CA THR A 435 -33.71 17.74 17.29
C THR A 435 -34.42 16.48 16.83
N LYS A 436 -33.71 15.34 16.77
CA LYS A 436 -34.33 14.08 16.37
C LYS A 436 -35.41 13.64 17.37
N LYS A 437 -35.17 13.80 18.68
CA LYS A 437 -36.16 13.47 19.71
C LYS A 437 -37.41 14.36 19.64
N LEU A 438 -37.27 15.61 19.19
CA LEU A 438 -38.39 16.51 18.95
C LEU A 438 -39.16 16.14 17.66
N GLU A 439 -38.47 15.74 16.60
CA GLU A 439 -39.09 15.21 15.37
C GLU A 439 -39.87 13.93 15.65
N ASP A 440 -39.25 12.96 16.34
CA ASP A 440 -39.88 11.68 16.72
C ASP A 440 -41.13 11.92 17.59
N LYS A 441 -41.12 12.91 18.50
CA LYS A 441 -42.30 13.29 19.32
C LYS A 441 -43.43 13.92 18.50
N LYS A 442 -43.11 14.81 17.54
CA LYS A 442 -44.13 15.40 16.66
C LYS A 442 -44.80 14.35 15.78
N GLU A 443 -44.03 13.35 15.30
CA GLU A 443 -44.59 12.23 14.55
C GLU A 443 -45.49 11.31 15.41
N GLU A 444 -45.28 11.25 16.73
CA GLU A 444 -46.17 10.54 17.66
C GLU A 444 -47.45 11.34 17.90
N GLU A 445 -47.36 12.65 18.18
CA GLU A 445 -48.53 13.54 18.35
C GLU A 445 -49.41 13.59 17.09
N GLU A 446 -48.82 13.68 15.88
CA GLU A 446 -49.58 13.64 14.61
C GLU A 446 -50.26 12.29 14.34
N LYS A 447 -49.75 11.19 14.92
CA LYS A 447 -50.41 9.88 14.81
C LYS A 447 -51.55 9.74 15.79
N GLU A 448 -51.40 10.24 17.01
CA GLU A 448 -52.48 10.27 18.01
C GLU A 448 -53.66 11.12 17.52
N GLU A 449 -53.40 12.31 16.95
CA GLU A 449 -54.45 13.17 16.40
C GLU A 449 -55.20 12.53 15.21
N LYS A 450 -54.52 11.71 14.39
CA LYS A 450 -55.18 10.96 13.31
C LYS A 450 -56.05 9.83 13.84
N VAL A 451 -55.61 9.14 14.89
CA VAL A 451 -56.38 8.06 15.51
C VAL A 451 -57.62 8.59 16.23
N GLU A 452 -57.56 9.79 16.81
CA GLU A 452 -58.75 10.44 17.39
C GLU A 452 -59.76 10.85 16.31
N LYS A 453 -59.30 11.46 15.20
CA LYS A 453 -60.18 11.80 14.07
C LYS A 453 -60.85 10.59 13.42
N GLU A 454 -60.12 9.48 13.27
CA GLU A 454 -60.70 8.23 12.74
C GLU A 454 -61.75 7.62 13.69
N LYS A 455 -61.65 7.83 15.01
CA LYS A 455 -62.66 7.35 15.96
C LYS A 455 -63.92 8.20 15.96
N GLU A 456 -63.78 9.52 15.86
CA GLU A 456 -64.93 10.44 15.75
C GLU A 456 -65.72 10.22 14.45
N GLU A 457 -65.07 9.85 13.34
CA GLU A 457 -65.77 9.50 12.10
C GLU A 457 -66.49 8.13 12.18
N THR A 458 -66.02 7.18 13.00
CA THR A 458 -66.68 5.86 13.13
C THR A 458 -67.89 5.86 14.07
N ASP A 459 -67.96 6.76 15.04
CA ASP A 459 -69.09 6.82 15.99
C ASP A 459 -70.32 7.57 15.44
N VAL A 460 -70.24 8.17 14.24
CA VAL A 460 -71.37 8.89 13.60
C VAL A 460 -72.18 8.01 12.63
N VAL A 461 -71.78 6.76 12.36
CA VAL A 461 -72.38 5.92 11.32
C VAL A 461 -73.24 4.75 11.86
N ILE A 462 -73.55 4.70 13.16
CA ILE A 462 -74.22 3.53 13.77
C ILE A 462 -75.75 3.72 14.00
N ASP A 463 -76.34 4.89 13.78
CA ASP A 463 -77.75 5.13 14.15
C ASP A 463 -78.81 5.11 13.01
N ASP A 464 -78.51 4.61 11.80
CA ASP A 464 -79.46 4.70 10.67
C ASP A 464 -79.93 3.38 10.01
N ASP A 465 -79.59 2.19 10.54
CA ASP A 465 -80.07 0.92 9.95
C ASP A 465 -80.68 -0.02 11.00
N GLU A 466 -81.74 0.43 11.68
CA GLU A 466 -82.67 -0.45 12.39
C GLU A 466 -84.13 -0.07 12.07
N ALA A 467 -84.60 -0.43 10.87
CA ALA A 467 -86.00 -0.82 10.59
C ALA A 467 -86.23 -1.10 9.09
N GLN A 468 -86.13 -2.37 8.67
CA GLN A 468 -87.16 -3.06 7.85
C GLN A 468 -86.89 -4.55 7.68
#